data_AF-A0A9E1SZR0-F1
#
_entry.id   AF-A0A9E1SZR0-F1
#
_cell.length_a   1.000
_cell.length_b   1.000
_cell.length_c   1.000
_cell.angle_alpha   90.00
_cell.angle_beta   90.00
_cell.angle_gamma   90.00
#
_symmetry.space_group_name_H-M   'P 1'
#
loop_
_entity.id
_entity.type
_entity.pdbx_description
1 polymer ?
#
loop_
_entity_poly.entity_id
_entity_poly.type
_entity_poly.pdbx_seq_one_letter_code
_entity_poly.pdbx_strand_id
1 'polypeptide(L)'
;NEEALKLLDHPLVDLIMAYRTLTKLNSTYLEALPKQINRKTGRLHTSYHQAVTATGRLSSSKPNFQNIPIRTERGAQIRSAFIANKDNAILAADYSQIELRIMAHISQDKSLIEAFNNNVDVHSATASQVFDTELSNVTKDQRRKAKAINFGLIYGMSAFGLAKQIDVSRTEAKQYIDGYFDNYPGVLRFMDETKERAKEQGFVETILGRRLYLPQINSKNKMLQQHALRTAINAPMQGSSADIIKKAMLDIQSWIDRENNGVKMIMQVHDELVFELRADKAKEYGEIVRSMMSDTLKLSIPLEVDVGIGTNWQEAH
;
A
#
# COMPACT_ATOMS: atom_id res chain seq x y z
N ASN A 1 3.28 11.97 -23.61
CA ASN A 1 3.44 11.12 -22.39
C ASN A 1 2.27 10.13 -22.35
N GLU A 2 2.22 9.16 -21.43
CA GLU A 2 1.11 8.17 -21.39
C GLU A 2 -0.27 8.82 -21.18
N GLU A 3 -0.36 9.88 -20.37
CA GLU A 3 -1.63 10.60 -20.20
C GLU A 3 -2.12 11.23 -21.50
N ALA A 4 -1.24 11.84 -22.30
CA ALA A 4 -1.62 12.41 -23.60
C ALA A 4 -2.04 11.35 -24.61
N LEU A 5 -1.45 10.14 -24.56
CA LEU A 5 -1.86 9.04 -25.44
C LEU A 5 -3.27 8.57 -25.11
N LYS A 6 -3.62 8.49 -23.82
CA LYS A 6 -4.97 8.08 -23.37
C LYS A 6 -6.09 9.06 -23.75
N LEU A 7 -5.75 10.29 -24.15
CA LEU A 7 -6.71 11.29 -24.62
C LEU A 7 -7.06 11.13 -26.11
N LEU A 8 -6.36 10.24 -26.82
CA LEU A 8 -6.57 9.99 -28.24
C LEU A 8 -7.40 8.72 -28.40
N ASP A 9 -8.57 8.84 -29.03
CA ASP A 9 -9.41 7.68 -29.37
C ASP A 9 -8.95 7.10 -30.72
N HIS A 10 -7.92 6.25 -30.69
CA HIS A 10 -7.36 5.65 -31.90
C HIS A 10 -6.72 4.28 -31.59
N PRO A 11 -6.97 3.21 -32.39
CA PRO A 11 -6.44 1.85 -32.12
C PRO A 11 -4.90 1.76 -31.99
N LEU A 12 -4.18 2.67 -32.64
CA LEU A 12 -2.72 2.79 -32.52
C LEU A 12 -2.27 3.08 -31.07
N VAL A 13 -3.09 3.79 -30.28
CA VAL A 13 -2.80 4.09 -28.88
C VAL A 13 -2.68 2.81 -28.07
N ASP A 14 -3.64 1.90 -28.23
CA ASP A 14 -3.65 0.61 -27.53
C ASP A 14 -2.43 -0.23 -27.91
N LEU A 15 -2.07 -0.26 -29.20
CA LEU A 15 -0.87 -0.94 -29.68
C LEU A 15 0.41 -0.36 -29.07
N ILE A 16 0.54 0.97 -29.02
CA ILE A 16 1.69 1.65 -28.39
C ILE A 16 1.74 1.33 -26.89
N MET A 17 0.61 1.35 -26.20
CA MET A 17 0.53 1.03 -24.76
C MET A 17 0.91 -0.43 -24.48
N ALA A 18 0.41 -1.36 -25.30
CA ALA A 18 0.76 -2.77 -25.23
C ALA A 18 2.26 -2.99 -25.48
N TYR A 19 2.81 -2.36 -26.53
CA TYR A 19 4.23 -2.41 -26.86
C TYR A 19 5.12 -1.87 -25.73
N ARG A 20 4.77 -0.73 -25.13
CA ARG A 20 5.50 -0.16 -24.00
C ARG A 20 5.48 -1.08 -22.78
N THR A 21 4.32 -1.64 -22.47
CA THR A 21 4.16 -2.58 -21.35
C THR A 21 5.02 -3.82 -21.56
N LEU A 22 4.98 -4.42 -22.76
CA LEU A 22 5.77 -5.59 -23.11
C LEU A 22 7.27 -5.31 -23.10
N THR A 23 7.69 -4.21 -23.73
CA THR A 23 9.10 -3.80 -23.77
C THR A 23 9.64 -3.58 -22.36
N LYS A 24 8.86 -2.94 -21.47
CA LYS A 24 9.22 -2.78 -20.06
C LYS A 24 9.32 -4.12 -19.35
N LEU A 25 8.33 -5.00 -19.50
CA LEU A 25 8.34 -6.33 -18.86
C LEU A 25 9.57 -7.15 -19.27
N ASN A 26 9.87 -7.17 -20.58
CA ASN A 26 11.01 -7.90 -21.12
C ASN A 26 12.34 -7.33 -20.61
N SER A 27 12.58 -6.03 -20.84
CA SER A 27 13.85 -5.39 -20.48
C SER A 27 14.10 -5.32 -18.97
N THR A 28 13.06 -5.04 -18.17
CA THR A 28 13.21 -4.80 -16.72
C THR A 28 13.23 -6.09 -15.91
N TYR A 29 12.50 -7.13 -16.33
CA TYR A 29 12.39 -8.36 -15.55
C TYR A 29 13.00 -9.56 -16.27
N LEU A 30 12.50 -9.92 -17.46
CA LEU A 30 12.91 -11.16 -18.14
C LEU A 30 14.39 -11.18 -18.52
N GLU A 31 14.93 -10.08 -19.04
CA GLU A 31 16.34 -10.01 -19.40
C GLU A 31 17.25 -9.62 -18.23
N ALA A 32 16.78 -8.74 -17.34
CA ALA A 32 17.62 -8.14 -16.31
C ALA A 32 17.71 -8.96 -15.03
N LEU A 33 16.66 -9.69 -14.62
CA LEU A 33 16.69 -10.49 -13.39
C LEU A 33 17.67 -11.67 -13.51
N PRO A 34 17.66 -12.50 -14.58
CA PRO A 34 18.61 -13.60 -14.68
C PRO A 34 20.07 -13.16 -14.65
N LYS A 35 20.38 -11.98 -15.22
CA LYS A 35 21.72 -11.38 -15.21
C LYS A 35 22.18 -10.93 -13.82
N GLN A 36 21.25 -10.74 -12.87
CA GLN A 36 21.53 -10.31 -11.50
C GLN A 36 21.65 -11.48 -10.51
N ILE A 37 21.49 -12.72 -10.97
CA ILE A 37 21.65 -13.89 -10.10
C ILE A 37 23.10 -13.96 -9.62
N ASN A 38 23.27 -14.00 -8.30
CA ASN A 38 24.57 -14.12 -7.68
C ASN A 38 25.13 -15.52 -7.90
N ARG A 39 26.29 -15.62 -8.57
CA ARG A 39 26.91 -16.91 -8.94
C ARG A 39 27.25 -17.82 -7.76
N LYS A 40 27.52 -17.26 -6.56
CA LYS A 40 27.88 -18.04 -5.37
C LYS A 40 26.68 -18.70 -4.72
N THR A 41 25.55 -18.01 -4.70
CA THR A 41 24.34 -18.47 -3.98
C THR A 41 23.25 -19.01 -4.90
N GLY A 42 23.31 -18.71 -6.20
CA GLY A 42 22.23 -19.02 -7.14
C GLY A 42 20.96 -18.19 -6.93
N ARG A 43 21.02 -17.09 -6.16
CA ARG A 43 19.85 -16.27 -5.78
C ARG A 43 19.99 -14.81 -6.20
N LEU A 44 18.87 -14.11 -6.28
CA LEU A 44 18.82 -12.65 -6.33
C LEU A 44 19.05 -12.08 -4.93
N HIS A 45 19.88 -11.05 -4.83
CA HIS A 45 20.15 -10.32 -3.58
C HIS A 45 19.78 -8.86 -3.78
N THR A 46 18.56 -8.49 -3.39
CA THR A 46 18.13 -7.08 -3.42
C THR A 46 18.90 -6.24 -2.39
N SER A 47 19.01 -4.95 -2.66
CA SER A 47 19.50 -3.96 -1.70
C SER A 47 18.31 -3.17 -1.13
N TYR A 48 18.04 -3.35 0.17
CA TYR A 48 17.09 -2.52 0.90
C TYR A 48 17.76 -1.24 1.41
N HIS A 49 17.15 -0.09 1.16
CA HIS A 49 17.64 1.19 1.62
C HIS A 49 16.78 1.71 2.77
N GLN A 50 17.37 1.77 3.96
CA GLN A 50 16.66 2.14 5.19
C GLN A 50 16.51 3.66 5.37
N ALA A 51 17.44 4.45 4.82
CA ALA A 51 17.55 5.90 5.05
C ALA A 51 17.42 6.72 3.75
N VAL A 52 16.45 6.36 2.89
CA VAL A 52 16.22 7.04 1.59
C VAL A 52 14.85 7.71 1.52
N THR A 53 13.78 7.03 1.91
CA THR A 53 12.43 7.59 1.77
C THR A 53 12.11 8.59 2.88
N ALA A 54 11.40 9.67 2.53
CA ALA A 54 11.02 10.69 3.49
C ALA A 54 10.05 10.18 4.57
N THR A 55 9.15 9.27 4.20
CA THR A 55 8.15 8.69 5.11
C THR A 55 8.67 7.49 5.90
N GLY A 56 9.92 7.06 5.68
CA GLY A 56 10.55 5.98 6.43
C GLY A 56 10.26 4.57 5.89
N ARG A 57 9.53 4.40 4.78
CA ARG A 57 9.44 3.11 4.08
C ARG A 57 10.83 2.62 3.64
N LEU A 58 11.02 1.31 3.64
CA LEU A 58 12.15 0.73 2.91
C LEU A 58 11.94 0.98 1.42
N SER A 59 13.03 1.25 0.69
CA SER A 59 13.04 1.15 -0.77
C SER A 59 13.96 -0.01 -1.18
N SER A 60 13.79 -0.52 -2.40
CA SER A 60 14.57 -1.66 -2.90
C SER A 60 15.20 -1.37 -4.25
N SER A 61 16.38 -1.93 -4.51
CA SER A 61 17.07 -1.82 -5.79
C SER A 61 17.93 -3.04 -6.07
N LYS A 62 18.23 -3.29 -7.34
CA LYS A 62 19.12 -4.38 -7.80
C LYS A 62 18.76 -5.78 -7.27
N PRO A 63 17.54 -6.29 -7.52
CA PRO A 63 16.44 -5.67 -8.26
C PRO A 63 15.46 -4.91 -7.34
N ASN A 64 14.63 -4.04 -7.91
CA ASN A 64 13.57 -3.35 -7.17
C ASN A 64 12.30 -4.23 -7.12
N PHE A 65 12.10 -4.94 -6.00
CA PHE A 65 10.97 -5.83 -5.81
C PHE A 65 9.62 -5.10 -5.69
N GLN A 66 9.61 -3.85 -5.22
CA GLN A 66 8.39 -3.03 -5.11
C GLN A 66 7.76 -2.69 -6.47
N ASN A 67 8.54 -2.79 -7.55
CA ASN A 67 8.05 -2.50 -8.89
C ASN A 67 7.58 -3.76 -9.63
N ILE A 68 7.67 -4.96 -9.05
CA ILE A 68 7.26 -6.18 -9.76
C ILE A 68 5.74 -6.17 -9.96
N PRO A 69 5.24 -6.20 -11.21
CA PRO A 69 3.82 -6.06 -11.47
C PRO A 69 3.03 -7.25 -10.93
N ILE A 70 1.87 -6.96 -10.37
CA ILE A 70 0.93 -7.96 -9.83
C ILE A 70 -0.39 -8.02 -10.59
N ARG A 71 -0.90 -6.87 -11.03
CA ARG A 71 -2.30 -6.73 -11.44
C ARG A 71 -2.61 -7.25 -12.85
N THR A 72 -1.58 -7.63 -13.61
CA THR A 72 -1.72 -8.14 -14.97
C THR A 72 -1.32 -9.61 -15.00
N GLU A 73 -1.94 -10.40 -15.86
CA GLU A 73 -1.61 -11.82 -16.05
C GLU A 73 -0.11 -12.03 -16.30
N ARG A 74 0.50 -11.21 -17.17
CA ARG A 74 1.95 -11.24 -17.41
C ARG A 74 2.78 -10.83 -16.19
N GLY A 75 2.28 -9.91 -15.38
CA GLY A 75 2.92 -9.55 -14.11
C GLY A 75 2.92 -10.73 -13.13
N ALA A 76 1.77 -11.40 -13.01
CA ALA A 76 1.62 -12.61 -12.21
C ALA A 76 2.60 -13.70 -12.65
N GLN A 77 2.80 -13.89 -13.96
CA GLN A 77 3.81 -14.83 -14.49
C GLN A 77 5.25 -14.47 -14.06
N ILE A 78 5.61 -13.18 -13.97
CA ILE A 78 6.91 -12.76 -13.43
C ILE A 78 7.04 -13.15 -11.96
N ARG A 79 5.98 -12.98 -11.16
CA ARG A 79 5.97 -13.38 -9.74
C ARG A 79 6.08 -14.89 -9.56
N SER A 80 5.51 -15.69 -10.46
CA SER A 80 5.65 -17.15 -10.45
C SER A 80 7.10 -17.64 -10.62
N ALA A 81 8.00 -16.80 -11.14
CA ALA A 81 9.42 -17.14 -11.24
C ALA A 81 10.18 -17.07 -9.89
N PHE A 82 9.56 -16.55 -8.83
CA PHE A 82 10.12 -16.48 -7.48
C PHE A 82 9.66 -17.72 -6.69
N ILE A 83 10.46 -18.78 -6.79
CA ILE A 83 10.12 -20.11 -6.27
C ILE A 83 10.81 -20.41 -4.92
N ALA A 84 10.19 -21.29 -4.14
CA ALA A 84 10.86 -21.94 -3.00
C ALA A 84 11.85 -23.02 -3.47
N ASN A 85 12.85 -23.33 -2.66
CA ASN A 85 13.67 -24.52 -2.89
C ASN A 85 12.87 -25.81 -2.65
N LYS A 86 13.41 -26.95 -3.08
CA LYS A 86 12.84 -28.26 -2.82
C LYS A 86 12.55 -28.45 -1.31
N ASP A 87 11.41 -29.07 -0.99
CA ASP A 87 10.91 -29.34 0.36
C ASP A 87 10.53 -28.09 1.19
N ASN A 88 10.65 -26.89 0.60
CA ASN A 88 10.19 -25.62 1.17
C ASN A 88 8.92 -25.11 0.47
N ALA A 89 8.28 -24.15 1.11
CA ALA A 89 7.20 -23.34 0.58
C ALA A 89 7.53 -21.85 0.70
N ILE A 90 6.88 -21.04 -0.13
CA ILE A 90 6.78 -19.60 0.05
C ILE A 90 5.57 -19.33 0.93
N LEU A 91 5.76 -18.48 1.93
CA LEU A 91 4.69 -17.91 2.74
C LEU A 91 4.69 -16.39 2.55
N ALA A 92 3.56 -15.81 2.19
CA ALA A 92 3.38 -14.37 2.13
C ALA A 92 2.37 -13.93 3.18
N ALA A 93 2.70 -12.88 3.93
CA ALA A 93 1.86 -12.30 4.96
C ALA A 93 1.71 -10.79 4.69
N ASP A 94 0.51 -10.34 4.34
CA ASP A 94 0.21 -8.97 3.91
C ASP A 94 -0.79 -8.31 4.86
N TYR A 95 -0.54 -7.06 5.26
CA TYR A 95 -1.51 -6.35 6.10
C TYR A 95 -2.72 -5.88 5.31
N SER A 96 -3.89 -6.35 5.69
CA SER A 96 -5.15 -6.00 5.02
C SER A 96 -5.58 -4.56 5.34
N GLN A 97 -5.41 -3.67 4.36
CA GLN A 97 -5.87 -2.27 4.41
C GLN A 97 -5.23 -1.45 5.56
N ILE A 98 -3.95 -1.71 5.88
CA ILE A 98 -3.26 -1.08 7.02
C ILE A 98 -3.36 0.45 7.05
N GLU A 99 -3.25 1.12 5.90
CA GLU A 99 -3.33 2.59 5.82
C GLU A 99 -4.69 3.12 6.25
N LEU A 100 -5.79 2.45 5.87
CA LEU A 100 -7.13 2.83 6.33
C LEU A 100 -7.33 2.53 7.81
N ARG A 101 -6.76 1.42 8.29
CA ARG A 101 -6.85 1.08 9.72
C ARG A 101 -6.12 2.11 10.59
N ILE A 102 -4.95 2.55 10.12
CA ILE A 102 -4.21 3.66 10.73
C ILE A 102 -5.03 4.94 10.66
N MET A 103 -5.67 5.26 9.53
CA MET A 103 -6.54 6.44 9.43
C MET A 103 -7.67 6.41 10.46
N ALA A 104 -8.37 5.29 10.61
CA ALA A 104 -9.42 5.12 11.62
C ALA A 104 -8.87 5.37 13.03
N HIS A 105 -7.67 4.86 13.31
CA HIS A 105 -7.00 5.06 14.58
C HIS A 105 -6.58 6.52 14.83
N ILE A 106 -5.88 7.17 13.90
CA ILE A 106 -5.37 8.53 14.14
C ILE A 106 -6.46 9.59 14.11
N SER A 107 -7.54 9.36 13.35
CA SER A 107 -8.68 10.26 13.29
C SER A 107 -9.66 10.08 14.45
N GLN A 108 -9.64 8.91 15.11
CA GLN A 108 -10.62 8.49 16.10
C GLN A 108 -12.07 8.66 15.57
N ASP A 109 -12.25 8.47 14.26
CA ASP A 109 -13.55 8.57 13.62
C ASP A 109 -14.40 7.36 14.00
N LYS A 110 -15.51 7.60 14.70
CA LYS A 110 -16.37 6.54 15.24
C LYS A 110 -16.99 5.70 14.12
N SER A 111 -17.48 6.33 13.06
CA SER A 111 -18.10 5.65 11.92
C SER A 111 -17.11 4.74 11.21
N LEU A 112 -15.88 5.20 11.00
CA LEU A 112 -14.83 4.42 10.35
C LEU A 112 -14.34 3.27 11.24
N ILE A 113 -14.18 3.51 12.54
CA ILE A 113 -13.84 2.46 13.52
C ILE A 113 -14.94 1.39 13.57
N GLU A 114 -16.21 1.79 13.63
CA GLU A 114 -17.35 0.89 13.63
C GLU A 114 -17.45 0.09 12.34
N ALA A 115 -17.20 0.71 11.18
CA ALA A 115 -17.14 0.03 9.90
C ALA A 115 -16.10 -1.10 9.91
N PHE A 116 -14.90 -0.86 10.45
CA PHE A 116 -13.88 -1.91 10.58
C PHE A 116 -14.28 -3.01 11.57
N ASN A 117 -14.82 -2.65 12.74
CA ASN A 117 -15.25 -3.64 13.74
C ASN A 117 -16.39 -4.55 13.23
N ASN A 118 -17.22 -4.03 12.32
CA ASN A 118 -18.31 -4.76 11.69
C ASN A 118 -17.92 -5.42 10.36
N ASN A 119 -16.63 -5.48 10.01
CA ASN A 119 -16.13 -6.03 8.73
C ASN A 119 -16.77 -5.41 7.49
N VAL A 120 -17.17 -4.14 7.56
CA VAL A 120 -17.75 -3.41 6.43
C VAL A 120 -16.65 -3.09 5.43
N ASP A 121 -16.87 -3.45 4.18
CA ASP A 121 -15.99 -3.08 3.09
C ASP A 121 -16.18 -1.59 2.73
N VAL A 122 -15.39 -0.74 3.39
CA VAL A 122 -15.41 0.73 3.23
C VAL A 122 -15.27 1.14 1.76
N HIS A 123 -14.54 0.37 0.94
CA HIS A 123 -14.43 0.66 -0.49
C HIS A 123 -15.74 0.41 -1.25
N SER A 124 -16.44 -0.67 -0.93
CA SER A 124 -17.75 -0.96 -1.53
C SER A 124 -18.82 0.00 -1.02
N ALA A 125 -18.77 0.41 0.25
CA ALA A 125 -19.64 1.45 0.79
C ALA A 125 -19.43 2.80 0.07
N THR A 126 -18.19 3.23 -0.12
CA THR A 126 -17.89 4.43 -0.92
C THR A 126 -18.35 4.26 -2.37
N ALA A 127 -18.13 3.09 -2.98
CA ALA A 127 -18.55 2.83 -4.35
C ALA A 127 -20.07 2.94 -4.52
N SER A 128 -20.82 2.39 -3.57
CA SER A 128 -22.28 2.45 -3.57
C SER A 128 -22.79 3.90 -3.59
N GLN A 129 -22.16 4.77 -2.79
CA GLN A 129 -22.50 6.20 -2.73
C GLN A 129 -22.06 6.97 -3.98
N VAL A 130 -20.82 6.77 -4.45
CA VAL A 130 -20.27 7.54 -5.57
C VAL A 130 -20.90 7.16 -6.91
N PHE A 131 -21.19 5.88 -7.11
CA PHE A 131 -21.75 5.37 -8.37
C PHE A 131 -23.28 5.17 -8.31
N ASP A 132 -23.93 5.66 -7.25
CA ASP A 132 -25.38 5.51 -7.02
C ASP A 132 -25.87 4.09 -7.32
N THR A 133 -25.21 3.11 -6.70
CA THR A 133 -25.43 1.68 -6.92
C THR A 133 -25.70 1.01 -5.57
N GLU A 134 -26.70 0.14 -5.46
CA GLU A 134 -26.91 -0.62 -4.21
C GLU A 134 -25.65 -1.39 -3.81
N LEU A 135 -25.36 -1.47 -2.51
CA LEU A 135 -24.13 -2.09 -1.98
C LEU A 135 -23.91 -3.52 -2.50
N SER A 136 -24.99 -4.31 -2.63
CA SER A 136 -24.97 -5.67 -3.17
C SER A 136 -24.63 -5.74 -4.67
N ASN A 137 -24.86 -4.66 -5.41
CA ASN A 137 -24.66 -4.56 -6.85
C ASN A 137 -23.34 -3.87 -7.22
N VAL A 138 -22.54 -3.46 -6.23
CA VAL A 138 -21.22 -2.87 -6.46
C VAL A 138 -20.31 -3.86 -7.18
N THR A 139 -19.92 -3.51 -8.40
CA THR A 139 -19.01 -4.31 -9.20
C THR A 139 -17.56 -4.22 -8.68
N LYS A 140 -16.74 -5.21 -9.02
CA LYS A 140 -15.28 -5.18 -8.71
C LYS A 140 -14.58 -3.94 -9.27
N ASP A 141 -15.01 -3.44 -10.43
CA ASP A 141 -14.44 -2.23 -11.03
C ASP A 141 -14.83 -0.98 -10.25
N GLN A 142 -16.10 -0.83 -9.88
CA GLN A 142 -16.59 0.27 -9.05
C GLN A 142 -15.87 0.29 -7.69
N ARG A 143 -15.77 -0.87 -7.02
CA ARG A 143 -15.00 -1.01 -5.78
C ARG A 143 -13.54 -0.58 -5.96
N ARG A 144 -12.89 -0.99 -7.05
CA ARG A 144 -11.50 -0.62 -7.37
C ARG A 144 -11.35 0.89 -7.58
N LYS A 145 -12.28 1.53 -8.28
CA LYS A 145 -12.31 2.99 -8.46
C LYS A 145 -12.51 3.69 -7.11
N ALA A 146 -13.47 3.24 -6.31
CA ALA A 146 -13.73 3.77 -4.97
C ALA A 146 -12.54 3.60 -4.01
N LYS A 147 -11.77 2.52 -4.14
CA LYS A 147 -10.48 2.37 -3.43
C LYS A 147 -9.54 3.53 -3.75
N ALA A 148 -9.36 3.85 -5.03
CA ALA A 148 -8.53 4.98 -5.44
C ALA A 148 -9.10 6.33 -4.98
N ILE A 149 -10.43 6.46 -4.91
CA ILE A 149 -11.10 7.65 -4.35
C ILE A 149 -10.82 7.76 -2.85
N ASN A 150 -11.08 6.73 -2.04
CA ASN A 150 -10.83 6.73 -0.59
C ASN A 150 -9.40 7.16 -0.29
N PHE A 151 -8.40 6.56 -0.95
CA PHE A 151 -7.01 6.99 -0.79
C PHE A 151 -6.79 8.43 -1.24
N GLY A 152 -7.38 8.85 -2.36
CA GLY A 152 -7.37 10.23 -2.79
C GLY A 152 -7.87 11.18 -1.70
N LEU A 153 -9.07 10.96 -1.20
CA LEU A 153 -9.73 11.79 -0.18
C LEU A 153 -8.91 11.85 1.11
N ILE A 154 -8.48 10.69 1.59
CA ILE A 154 -7.63 10.53 2.77
C ILE A 154 -6.28 11.23 2.61
N TYR A 155 -5.77 11.35 1.38
CA TYR A 155 -4.53 12.08 1.06
C TYR A 155 -4.74 13.53 0.60
N GLY A 156 -5.94 14.08 0.80
CA GLY A 156 -6.23 15.48 0.50
C GLY A 156 -6.35 15.77 -1.00
N MET A 157 -6.88 14.83 -1.78
CA MET A 157 -7.31 15.05 -3.16
C MET A 157 -8.36 16.16 -3.19
N SER A 158 -8.21 17.09 -4.14
CA SER A 158 -9.17 18.17 -4.33
C SER A 158 -10.37 17.70 -5.14
N ALA A 159 -11.49 18.43 -5.07
CA ALA A 159 -12.66 18.21 -5.94
C ALA A 159 -12.29 18.21 -7.44
N PHE A 160 -11.29 19.01 -7.84
CA PHE A 160 -10.76 18.99 -9.21
C PHE A 160 -10.07 17.65 -9.55
N GLY A 161 -9.24 17.14 -8.63
CA GLY A 161 -8.57 15.85 -8.79
C GLY A 161 -9.56 14.70 -8.86
N LEU A 162 -10.57 14.70 -7.99
CA LEU A 162 -11.62 13.70 -7.98
C LEU A 162 -12.45 13.75 -9.26
N ALA A 163 -12.92 14.94 -9.67
CA ALA A 163 -13.68 15.14 -10.90
C ALA A 163 -12.99 14.53 -12.13
N LYS A 164 -11.68 14.75 -12.28
CA LYS A 164 -10.88 14.15 -13.36
C LYS A 164 -10.80 12.62 -13.26
N GLN A 165 -10.78 12.07 -12.04
CA GLN A 165 -10.58 10.64 -11.81
C GLN A 165 -11.86 9.80 -12.05
N ILE A 166 -13.03 10.36 -11.76
CA ILE A 166 -14.33 9.68 -11.96
C ILE A 166 -15.16 10.24 -13.11
N ASP A 167 -14.62 11.20 -13.86
CA ASP A 167 -15.24 11.80 -15.04
C ASP A 167 -16.61 12.46 -14.74
N VAL A 168 -16.63 13.33 -13.73
CA VAL A 168 -17.84 14.08 -13.30
C VAL A 168 -17.59 15.57 -13.22
N SER A 169 -18.65 16.37 -13.04
CA SER A 169 -18.51 17.81 -12.85
C SER A 169 -17.79 18.15 -11.55
N ARG A 170 -17.13 19.31 -11.47
CA ARG A 170 -16.49 19.78 -10.22
C ARG A 170 -17.47 19.93 -9.07
N THR A 171 -18.73 20.29 -9.36
CA THR A 171 -19.79 20.47 -8.37
C THR A 171 -20.20 19.13 -7.78
N GLU A 172 -20.39 18.13 -8.63
CA GLU A 172 -20.73 16.76 -8.24
C GLU A 172 -19.60 16.09 -7.45
N ALA A 173 -18.34 16.22 -7.91
CA ALA A 173 -17.18 15.78 -7.16
C ALA A 173 -17.10 16.42 -5.77
N LYS A 174 -17.48 17.71 -5.64
CA LYS A 174 -17.55 18.37 -4.33
C LYS A 174 -18.65 17.78 -3.46
N GLN A 175 -19.83 17.50 -4.01
CA GLN A 175 -20.92 16.85 -3.26
C GLN A 175 -20.51 15.47 -2.74
N TYR A 176 -19.78 14.68 -3.53
CA TYR A 176 -19.24 13.40 -3.06
C TYR A 176 -18.21 13.55 -1.94
N ILE A 177 -17.33 14.54 -2.05
CA ILE A 177 -16.35 14.84 -0.99
C ILE A 177 -17.06 15.25 0.31
N ASP A 178 -18.03 16.16 0.20
CA ASP A 178 -18.77 16.68 1.33
C ASP A 178 -19.55 15.52 2.00
N GLY A 179 -20.28 14.71 1.23
CA GLY A 179 -20.98 13.54 1.75
C GLY A 179 -20.07 12.46 2.35
N TYR A 180 -18.86 12.27 1.80
CA TYR A 180 -17.87 11.37 2.41
C TYR A 180 -17.44 11.86 3.79
N PHE A 181 -17.15 13.15 3.94
CA PHE A 181 -16.74 13.72 5.22
C PHE A 181 -17.90 13.93 6.20
N ASP A 182 -19.14 14.02 5.73
CA ASP A 182 -20.33 13.95 6.59
C ASP A 182 -20.46 12.57 7.23
N ASN A 183 -20.12 11.50 6.51
CA ASN A 183 -20.10 10.12 7.03
C ASN A 183 -18.90 9.87 7.96
N TYR A 184 -17.76 10.51 7.69
CA TYR A 184 -16.50 10.34 8.43
C TYR A 184 -15.95 11.69 8.96
N PRO A 185 -16.67 12.38 9.85
CA PRO A 185 -16.33 13.75 10.28
C PRO A 185 -15.02 13.83 11.07
N GLY A 186 -14.63 12.76 11.76
CA GLY A 186 -13.36 12.66 12.47
C GLY A 186 -12.16 12.64 11.52
N VAL A 187 -12.32 12.10 10.31
CA VAL A 187 -11.27 12.13 9.28
C VAL A 187 -11.03 13.57 8.82
N LEU A 188 -12.09 14.33 8.54
CA LEU A 188 -11.97 15.74 8.15
C LEU A 188 -11.29 16.57 9.25
N ARG A 189 -11.75 16.40 10.50
CA ARG A 189 -11.16 17.06 11.67
C ARG A 189 -9.66 16.76 11.78
N PHE A 190 -9.27 15.49 11.69
CA PHE A 190 -7.86 15.10 11.70
C PHE A 190 -7.06 15.77 10.58
N MET A 191 -7.60 15.82 9.37
CA MET A 191 -6.92 16.44 8.23
C MET A 191 -6.67 17.93 8.47
N ASP A 192 -7.66 18.65 9.00
CA ASP A 192 -7.54 20.08 9.26
C ASP A 192 -6.62 20.39 10.44
N GLU A 193 -6.77 19.69 11.55
CA GLU A 193 -5.87 19.82 12.71
C GLU A 193 -4.41 19.48 12.37
N THR A 194 -4.20 18.48 11.50
CA THR A 194 -2.84 18.12 11.05
C THR A 194 -2.23 19.20 10.17
N LYS A 195 -3.01 19.84 9.29
CA LYS A 195 -2.53 20.98 8.49
C LYS A 195 -2.13 22.16 9.37
N GLU A 196 -2.95 22.51 10.36
CA GLU A 196 -2.66 23.63 11.26
C GLU A 196 -1.42 23.35 12.12
N ARG A 197 -1.37 22.18 12.80
CA ARG A 197 -0.18 21.78 13.56
C ARG A 197 1.08 21.77 12.70
N ALA A 198 1.01 21.25 11.47
CA ALA A 198 2.14 21.24 10.55
C ALA A 198 2.64 22.65 10.20
N LYS A 199 1.75 23.65 10.05
CA LYS A 199 2.14 25.04 9.81
C LYS A 199 2.80 25.67 11.03
N GLU A 200 2.32 25.34 12.22
CA GLU A 200 2.84 25.86 13.49
C GLU A 200 4.23 25.31 13.81
N GLN A 201 4.42 23.99 13.76
CA GLN A 201 5.66 23.34 14.20
C GLN A 201 6.64 23.00 13.07
N GLY A 202 6.18 23.01 11.81
CA GLY A 202 7.01 22.74 10.63
C GLY A 202 7.28 21.26 10.33
N PHE A 203 6.66 20.33 11.06
CA PHE A 203 6.77 18.88 10.85
C PHE A 203 5.49 18.14 11.26
N VAL A 204 5.39 16.86 10.88
CA VAL A 204 4.36 15.92 11.34
C VAL A 204 5.01 14.63 11.87
N GLU A 205 4.27 13.88 12.70
CA GLU A 205 4.77 12.67 13.38
C GLU A 205 3.91 11.44 13.08
N THR A 206 4.54 10.26 13.09
CA THR A 206 3.84 8.96 13.08
C THR A 206 3.40 8.56 14.50
N ILE A 207 2.64 7.47 14.63
CA ILE A 207 2.23 6.92 15.93
C ILE A 207 3.45 6.61 16.84
N LEU A 208 4.57 6.19 16.25
CA LEU A 208 5.80 5.87 16.99
C LEU A 208 6.80 7.05 17.03
N GLY A 209 6.37 8.26 16.68
CA GLY A 209 7.17 9.49 16.83
C GLY A 209 8.18 9.76 15.71
N ARG A 210 8.13 9.06 14.57
CA ARG A 210 8.96 9.41 13.40
C ARG A 210 8.49 10.76 12.86
N ARG A 211 9.43 11.69 12.66
CA ARG A 211 9.17 13.03 12.12
C ARG A 211 9.37 13.11 10.62
N LEU A 212 8.51 13.89 9.95
CA LEU A 212 8.75 14.43 8.61
C LEU A 212 8.66 15.96 8.66
N TYR A 213 9.78 16.61 8.35
CA TYR A 213 9.86 18.08 8.25
C TYR A 213 9.31 18.57 6.91
N LEU A 214 8.57 19.68 6.94
CA LEU A 214 7.82 20.22 5.82
C LEU A 214 8.27 21.66 5.53
N PRO A 215 9.45 21.87 4.93
CA PRO A 215 10.02 23.22 4.76
C PRO A 215 9.14 24.15 3.90
N GLN A 216 8.26 23.58 3.06
CA GLN A 216 7.36 24.33 2.18
C GLN A 216 5.97 24.55 2.78
N ILE A 217 5.70 24.17 4.04
CA ILE A 217 4.35 24.26 4.64
C ILE A 217 3.81 25.69 4.70
N ASN A 218 4.71 26.66 4.90
CA ASN A 218 4.41 28.10 4.94
C ASN A 218 4.86 28.84 3.67
N SER A 219 5.07 28.12 2.55
CA SER A 219 5.53 28.73 1.30
C SER A 219 4.52 29.73 0.75
N LYS A 220 4.99 30.90 0.30
CA LYS A 220 4.16 31.87 -0.44
C LYS A 220 3.70 31.30 -1.80
N ASN A 221 4.45 30.34 -2.35
CA ASN A 221 4.05 29.64 -3.56
C ASN A 221 2.94 28.63 -3.21
N LYS A 222 1.72 28.92 -3.68
CA LYS A 222 0.53 28.11 -3.40
C LYS A 222 0.67 26.66 -3.87
N MET A 223 1.37 26.39 -4.96
CA MET A 223 1.57 25.01 -5.43
C MET A 223 2.44 24.21 -4.47
N LEU A 224 3.56 24.80 -4.00
CA LEU A 224 4.46 24.17 -3.03
C LEU A 224 3.78 23.98 -1.67
N GLN A 225 3.05 25.00 -1.20
CA GLN A 225 2.28 24.93 0.02
C GLN A 225 1.23 23.82 -0.04
N GLN A 226 0.45 23.73 -1.11
CA GLN A 226 -0.58 22.68 -1.25
C GLN A 226 0.03 21.28 -1.32
N HIS A 227 1.20 21.11 -1.94
CA HIS A 227 1.92 19.85 -1.91
C HIS A 227 2.41 19.49 -0.50
N ALA A 228 2.93 20.45 0.26
CA ALA A 228 3.35 20.26 1.65
C ALA A 228 2.16 19.89 2.55
N LEU A 229 1.00 20.53 2.37
CA LEU A 229 -0.23 20.21 3.12
C LEU A 229 -0.71 18.79 2.86
N ARG A 230 -0.70 18.33 1.59
CA ARG A 230 -1.03 16.92 1.28
C ARG A 230 -0.02 15.95 1.89
N THR A 231 1.26 16.31 1.86
CA THR A 231 2.33 15.52 2.48
C THR A 231 2.15 15.44 3.99
N ALA A 232 1.73 16.53 4.64
CA ALA A 232 1.44 16.58 6.08
C ALA A 232 0.36 15.58 6.49
N ILE A 233 -0.67 15.41 5.66
CA ILE A 233 -1.77 14.46 5.91
C ILE A 233 -1.31 13.02 5.65
N ASN A 234 -0.60 12.78 4.55
CA ASN A 234 -0.19 11.44 4.14
C ASN A 234 0.88 10.82 5.06
N ALA A 235 1.89 11.61 5.45
CA ALA A 235 3.08 11.09 6.10
C ALA A 235 2.83 10.39 7.45
N PRO A 236 1.93 10.87 8.34
CA PRO A 236 1.57 10.14 9.55
C PRO A 236 1.05 8.74 9.26
N MET A 237 0.21 8.56 8.23
CA MET A 237 -0.33 7.25 7.87
C MET A 237 0.73 6.35 7.24
N GLN A 238 1.39 6.83 6.19
CA GLN A 238 2.35 6.04 5.44
C GLN A 238 3.58 5.69 6.30
N GLY A 239 4.02 6.63 7.11
CA GLY A 239 5.11 6.44 8.05
C GLY A 239 4.75 5.49 9.20
N SER A 240 3.53 5.57 9.74
CA SER A 240 3.09 4.61 10.77
C SER A 240 3.00 3.19 10.19
N SER A 241 2.55 3.02 8.95
CA SER A 241 2.60 1.73 8.25
C SER A 241 4.04 1.22 8.10
N ALA A 242 4.98 2.12 7.77
CA ALA A 242 6.40 1.79 7.69
C ALA A 242 7.02 1.41 9.05
N ASP A 243 6.56 2.05 10.12
CA ASP A 243 7.03 1.76 11.47
C ASP A 243 6.48 0.41 11.97
N ILE A 244 5.20 0.13 11.73
CA ILE A 244 4.55 -1.15 12.04
C ILE A 244 5.24 -2.31 11.32
N ILE A 245 5.43 -2.23 9.99
CA ILE A 245 6.06 -3.33 9.25
C ILE A 245 7.49 -3.60 9.74
N LYS A 246 8.26 -2.56 10.07
CA LYS A 246 9.61 -2.72 10.61
C LYS A 246 9.61 -3.35 12.00
N LYS A 247 8.67 -2.96 12.86
CA LYS A 247 8.52 -3.59 14.17
C LYS A 247 8.16 -5.07 14.02
N ALA A 248 7.22 -5.40 13.14
CA ALA A 248 6.86 -6.78 12.83
C ALA A 248 8.07 -7.59 12.34
N MET A 249 8.90 -7.01 11.47
CA MET A 249 10.14 -7.65 11.02
C MET A 249 11.08 -7.98 12.18
N LEU A 250 11.30 -7.06 13.11
CA LEU A 250 12.16 -7.27 14.27
C LEU A 250 11.60 -8.34 15.22
N ASP A 251 10.29 -8.28 15.49
CA ASP A 251 9.61 -9.24 16.37
C ASP A 251 9.71 -10.66 15.78
N ILE A 252 9.41 -10.81 14.49
CA ILE A 252 9.48 -12.10 13.78
C ILE A 252 10.92 -12.60 13.70
N GLN A 253 11.89 -11.73 13.38
CA GLN A 253 13.30 -12.15 13.33
C GLN A 253 13.77 -12.64 14.71
N SER A 254 13.36 -11.97 15.79
CA SER A 254 13.67 -12.40 17.15
C SER A 254 13.08 -13.78 17.48
N TRP A 255 11.88 -14.08 16.98
CA TRP A 255 11.29 -15.41 17.10
C TRP A 255 12.06 -16.46 16.29
N ILE A 256 12.43 -16.15 15.04
CA ILE A 256 13.24 -17.05 14.18
C ILE A 256 14.56 -17.40 14.88
N ASP A 257 15.27 -16.40 15.41
CA ASP A 257 16.57 -16.57 16.04
C ASP A 257 16.47 -17.37 17.34
N ARG A 258 15.43 -17.11 18.14
CA ARG A 258 15.22 -17.81 19.43
C ARG A 258 14.88 -19.28 19.23
N GLU A 259 13.97 -19.60 18.31
CA GLU A 259 13.53 -20.97 18.07
C GLU A 259 14.49 -21.73 17.14
N ASN A 260 15.39 -21.04 16.44
CA ASN A 260 16.28 -21.58 15.42
C ASN A 260 15.54 -22.52 14.43
N ASN A 261 14.37 -22.06 13.98
CA ASN A 261 13.36 -22.88 13.31
C ASN A 261 13.56 -23.02 11.78
N GLY A 262 14.63 -22.43 11.25
CA GLY A 262 14.99 -22.49 9.83
C GLY A 262 14.14 -21.64 8.88
N VAL A 263 13.19 -20.85 9.40
CA VAL A 263 12.44 -19.87 8.61
C VAL A 263 13.39 -18.78 8.11
N LYS A 264 13.20 -18.34 6.87
CA LYS A 264 13.96 -17.22 6.28
C LYS A 264 12.99 -16.15 5.82
N MET A 265 13.09 -14.96 6.40
CA MET A 265 12.45 -13.76 5.82
C MET A 265 13.26 -13.35 4.58
N ILE A 266 12.67 -13.49 3.40
CA ILE A 266 13.38 -13.33 2.12
C ILE A 266 13.05 -12.01 1.42
N MET A 267 11.86 -11.45 1.64
CA MET A 267 11.47 -10.17 1.05
C MET A 267 10.55 -9.37 1.99
N GLN A 268 10.67 -8.05 1.90
CA GLN A 268 9.68 -7.07 2.33
C GLN A 268 9.24 -6.28 1.08
N VAL A 269 7.94 -6.24 0.79
CA VAL A 269 7.39 -5.56 -0.38
C VAL A 269 6.09 -4.87 0.00
N HIS A 270 6.04 -3.54 -0.10
CA HIS A 270 4.89 -2.74 0.34
C HIS A 270 4.53 -3.01 1.82
N ASP A 271 3.38 -3.60 2.08
CA ASP A 271 2.79 -4.01 3.35
C ASP A 271 2.97 -5.52 3.64
N GLU A 272 3.67 -6.24 2.76
CA GLU A 272 3.88 -7.69 2.81
C GLU A 272 5.28 -8.08 3.29
N LEU A 273 5.33 -9.15 4.09
CA LEU A 273 6.53 -9.93 4.39
C LEU A 273 6.44 -11.31 3.73
N VAL A 274 7.53 -11.71 3.06
CA VAL A 274 7.62 -13.00 2.37
C VAL A 274 8.72 -13.85 2.97
N PHE A 275 8.41 -15.11 3.18
CA PHE A 275 9.25 -16.10 3.85
C PHE A 275 9.45 -17.32 2.99
N GLU A 276 10.60 -17.96 3.16
CA GLU A 276 10.84 -19.34 2.72
C GLU A 276 11.05 -20.21 3.95
N LEU A 277 10.31 -21.32 4.03
CA LEU A 277 10.33 -22.23 5.18
C LEU A 277 9.92 -23.64 4.74
N ARG A 278 10.13 -24.65 5.58
CA ARG A 278 9.78 -26.04 5.24
C ARG A 278 8.28 -26.21 4.97
N ALA A 279 7.93 -26.91 3.89
CA ALA A 279 6.54 -27.04 3.47
C ALA A 279 5.64 -27.68 4.54
N ASP A 280 6.17 -28.64 5.32
CA ASP A 280 5.46 -29.32 6.40
C ASP A 280 5.16 -28.43 7.62
N LYS A 281 5.82 -27.27 7.73
CA LYS A 281 5.62 -26.27 8.79
C LYS A 281 4.89 -25.01 8.33
N ALA A 282 4.60 -24.88 7.03
CA ALA A 282 4.05 -23.65 6.45
C ALA A 282 2.75 -23.19 7.12
N LYS A 283 1.82 -24.11 7.36
CA LYS A 283 0.54 -23.77 8.00
C LYS A 283 0.72 -23.33 9.46
N GLU A 284 1.50 -24.08 10.24
CA GLU A 284 1.77 -23.78 11.65
C GLU A 284 2.46 -22.42 11.80
N TYR A 285 3.55 -22.21 11.08
CA TYR A 285 4.34 -20.97 11.16
C TYR A 285 3.60 -19.79 10.55
N GLY A 286 2.73 -20.02 9.56
CA GLY A 286 1.85 -18.99 9.01
C GLY A 286 0.91 -18.39 10.04
N GLU A 287 0.28 -19.22 10.87
CA GLU A 287 -0.60 -18.74 11.94
C GLU A 287 0.18 -17.95 13.02
N ILE A 288 1.41 -18.37 13.32
CA ILE A 288 2.30 -17.64 14.24
C ILE A 288 2.67 -16.27 13.65
N VAL A 289 3.13 -16.23 12.40
CA VAL A 289 3.46 -14.97 11.70
C VAL A 289 2.24 -14.05 11.64
N ARG A 290 1.05 -14.59 11.31
CA ARG A 290 -0.20 -13.83 11.29
C ARG A 290 -0.48 -13.18 12.63
N SER A 291 -0.37 -13.93 13.73
CA SER A 291 -0.60 -13.42 15.09
C SER A 291 0.42 -12.33 15.43
N MET A 292 1.71 -12.59 15.22
CA MET A 292 2.77 -11.63 15.54
C MET A 292 2.61 -10.31 14.78
N MET A 293 2.27 -10.38 13.48
CA MET A 293 2.00 -9.20 12.68
C MET A 293 0.74 -8.46 13.18
N SER A 294 -0.36 -9.18 13.41
CA SER A 294 -1.61 -8.58 13.91
C SER A 294 -1.44 -7.89 15.27
N ASP A 295 -0.57 -8.42 16.13
CA ASP A 295 -0.29 -7.91 17.48
C ASP A 295 0.86 -6.87 17.54
N THR A 296 1.45 -6.52 16.39
CA THR A 296 2.65 -5.67 16.32
C THR A 296 2.48 -4.35 17.07
N LEU A 297 1.32 -3.70 16.90
CA LEU A 297 0.98 -2.45 17.55
C LEU A 297 -0.51 -2.42 17.88
N LYS A 298 -0.84 -2.09 19.13
CA LYS A 298 -2.24 -1.94 19.55
C LYS A 298 -2.80 -0.64 19.00
N LEU A 299 -3.71 -0.75 18.04
CA LEU A 299 -4.54 0.35 17.56
C LEU A 299 -5.94 0.26 18.18
N SER A 300 -6.81 1.22 17.85
CA SER A 300 -8.22 1.21 18.29
C SER A 300 -9.07 0.17 17.54
N ILE A 301 -8.54 -0.39 16.46
CA ILE A 301 -9.10 -1.51 15.70
C ILE A 301 -7.98 -2.52 15.44
N PRO A 302 -8.28 -3.83 15.35
CA PRO A 302 -7.26 -4.84 15.14
C PRO A 302 -6.55 -4.63 13.79
N LEU A 303 -5.24 -4.89 13.76
CA LEU A 303 -4.55 -5.11 12.49
C LEU A 303 -4.94 -6.50 11.98
N GLU A 304 -5.24 -6.60 10.69
CA GLU A 304 -5.52 -7.86 10.03
C GLU A 304 -4.41 -8.19 9.04
N VAL A 305 -4.13 -9.48 8.92
CA VAL A 305 -3.04 -10.01 8.11
C VAL A 305 -3.57 -11.21 7.34
N ASP A 306 -3.53 -11.12 6.03
CA ASP A 306 -3.82 -12.23 5.13
C ASP A 306 -2.54 -13.04 4.95
N VAL A 307 -2.65 -14.37 5.08
CA VAL A 307 -1.52 -15.29 4.88
C VAL A 307 -1.85 -16.26 3.77
N GLY A 308 -0.97 -16.32 2.77
CA GLY A 308 -1.03 -17.31 1.70
C GLY A 308 0.26 -18.14 1.63
N ILE A 309 0.11 -19.36 1.14
CA ILE A 309 1.18 -20.36 1.06
C ILE A 309 1.17 -20.95 -0.35
N GLY A 310 2.35 -21.03 -0.97
CA GLY A 310 2.50 -21.53 -2.33
C GLY A 310 3.88 -22.07 -2.61
N THR A 311 4.05 -22.69 -3.78
CA THR A 311 5.37 -23.12 -4.27
C THR A 311 6.19 -21.96 -4.83
N ASN A 312 5.51 -20.86 -5.15
CA ASN A 312 6.08 -19.63 -5.66
C ASN A 312 5.33 -18.41 -5.10
N TRP A 313 5.92 -17.22 -5.28
CA TRP A 313 5.36 -15.98 -4.73
C TRP A 313 3.97 -15.65 -5.26
N GLN A 314 3.65 -15.99 -6.52
CA GLN A 314 2.31 -15.72 -7.07
C GLN A 314 1.22 -16.63 -6.50
N GLU A 315 1.55 -17.86 -6.10
CA GLU A 315 0.60 -18.76 -5.42
C GLU A 315 0.39 -18.38 -3.96
N ALA A 316 1.45 -17.88 -3.31
CA ALA A 316 1.38 -17.45 -1.92
C ALA A 316 0.71 -16.08 -1.74
N HIS A 317 0.59 -15.28 -2.80
CA HIS A 317 0.02 -13.93 -2.80
C HIS A 317 -1.40 -13.91 -3.36
#